data_AF-A0A528W8H6-F1
#
_entry.id   AF-A0A528W8H6-F1
#
_cell.length_a   1.000
_cell.length_b   1.000
_cell.length_c   1.000
_cell.angle_alpha   90.00
_cell.angle_beta   90.00
_cell.angle_gamma   90.00
#
_symmetry.space_group_name_H-M   'P 1'
#
loop_
_entity.id
_entity.type
_entity.pdbx_description
1 polymer ?
#
loop_
_entity_poly.entity_id
_entity_poly.type
_entity_poly.pdbx_seq_one_letter_code
_entity_poly.pdbx_strand_id
1 'polypeptide(L)'
;AFIFLLLGYGTKVGLAPLHAWLPDAHAEGPTPISAVLSGLLLNVALYAVLRFKLLLAASPEAIGPGPLMVTMGLTSLIFAAFMLYRRRDI
;
A
#
# COMPACT_ATOMS: atom_id res chain seq x y z
N ALA A 1 12.17 2.51 -13.52
CA ALA A 1 12.14 1.23 -12.78
C ALA A 1 11.36 1.33 -11.47
N PHE A 2 11.69 2.26 -10.56
CA PHE A 2 11.03 2.36 -9.25
C PHE A 2 9.50 2.51 -9.32
N ILE A 3 8.97 3.25 -10.30
CA ILE A 3 7.52 3.40 -10.49
C ILE A 3 6.82 2.06 -10.73
N PHE A 4 7.40 1.16 -11.53
CA PHE A 4 6.84 -0.17 -11.75
C PHE A 4 6.85 -1.03 -10.48
N LEU A 5 7.92 -0.91 -9.70
CA LEU A 5 8.02 -1.54 -8.40
C LEU A 5 6.94 -1.02 -7.46
N LEU A 6 6.78 0.30 -7.40
CA LEU A 6 5.77 0.96 -6.59
C LEU A 6 4.36 0.60 -7.05
N LEU A 7 4.13 0.41 -8.35
CA LEU A 7 2.83 -0.02 -8.88
C LEU A 7 2.51 -1.47 -8.46
N GLY A 8 3.47 -2.39 -8.61
CA GLY A 8 3.30 -3.79 -8.23
C GLY A 8 3.14 -3.99 -6.72
N TYR A 9 4.09 -3.49 -5.93
CA TYR A 9 4.02 -3.58 -4.47
C TYR A 9 2.97 -2.66 -3.88
N GLY A 10 2.69 -1.50 -4.47
CA GLY A 10 1.62 -0.60 -4.04
C GLY A 10 0.24 -1.22 -4.20
N THR A 11 0.03 -2.06 -5.22
CA THR A 11 -1.18 -2.90 -5.32
C THR A 11 -1.25 -3.86 -4.13
N LYS A 12 -0.15 -4.54 -3.77
CA LYS A 12 -0.12 -5.46 -2.62
C LYS A 12 -0.28 -4.76 -1.27
N VAL A 13 0.23 -3.55 -1.09
CA VAL A 13 0.04 -2.73 0.13
C VAL A 13 -1.37 -2.15 0.22
N GLY A 14 -2.08 -2.03 -0.91
CA GLY A 14 -3.37 -1.34 -0.94
C GLY A 14 -3.22 0.18 -0.86
N LEU A 15 -2.25 0.77 -1.57
CA LEU A 15 -2.17 2.21 -1.75
C LEU A 15 -3.24 2.69 -2.73
N ALA A 16 -3.81 3.88 -2.52
CA ALA A 16 -4.69 4.51 -3.49
C ALA A 16 -3.94 4.88 -4.79
N PRO A 17 -4.56 4.66 -5.97
CA PRO A 17 -5.92 4.17 -6.23
C PRO A 17 -6.06 2.63 -6.34
N LEU A 18 -5.03 1.85 -5.98
CA LEU A 18 -4.91 0.41 -6.19
C LEU A 18 -5.53 -0.46 -5.07
N HIS A 19 -6.24 0.15 -4.12
CA HIS A 19 -6.72 -0.49 -2.89
C HIS A 19 -8.08 -1.20 -3.04
N ALA A 20 -8.72 -1.13 -4.21
CA ALA A 20 -10.09 -1.60 -4.40
C ALA A 20 -10.30 -3.10 -4.10
N TRP A 21 -9.26 -3.93 -4.26
CA TRP A 21 -9.34 -5.37 -3.96
C TRP A 21 -9.35 -5.67 -2.45
N LEU A 22 -8.83 -4.76 -1.63
CA LEU A 22 -8.56 -5.02 -0.21
C LEU A 22 -9.86 -5.15 0.62
N PRO A 23 -10.88 -4.28 0.47
CA PRO A 23 -12.20 -4.46 1.09
C PRO A 23 -12.84 -5.82 0.78
N ASP A 24 -12.85 -6.22 -0.48
CA ASP A 24 -13.54 -7.43 -0.94
C ASP A 24 -12.83 -8.69 -0.44
N ALA A 25 -11.49 -8.70 -0.47
CA ALA A 25 -10.69 -9.80 0.06
C ALA A 25 -10.92 -10.06 1.56
N HIS A 26 -11.18 -8.99 2.33
CA HIS A 26 -11.50 -9.12 3.75
C HIS A 26 -12.96 -9.49 4.02
N ALA A 27 -13.90 -9.04 3.17
CA ALA A 27 -15.32 -9.33 3.33
C ALA A 27 -15.66 -10.80 3.00
N GLU A 28 -15.00 -11.38 2.00
CA GLU A 28 -15.27 -12.75 1.54
C GLU A 28 -14.31 -13.80 2.10
N GLY A 29 -13.17 -13.36 2.68
CA GLY A 29 -12.12 -14.24 3.16
C GLY A 29 -12.41 -14.89 4.53
N PRO A 30 -12.01 -16.16 4.75
CA PRO A 30 -12.02 -16.78 6.08
C PRO A 30 -11.23 -15.95 7.10
N THR A 31 -11.71 -15.84 8.34
CA THR A 31 -11.11 -15.02 9.40
C THR A 31 -9.60 -15.23 9.60
N PRO A 32 -9.07 -16.48 9.60
CA PRO A 32 -7.62 -16.69 9.73
C PRO A 32 -6.81 -16.13 8.55
N ILE A 33 -7.37 -16.15 7.34
CA ILE A 33 -6.72 -15.63 6.13
C ILE A 33 -6.71 -14.11 6.17
N SER A 34 -7.83 -13.49 6.55
CA SER A 34 -7.93 -12.05 6.79
C SER A 34 -6.90 -11.56 7.81
N ALA A 35 -6.69 -12.31 8.90
CA ALA A 35 -5.66 -11.98 9.90
C ALA A 35 -4.24 -12.02 9.32
N VAL A 36 -3.91 -13.03 8.49
CA VAL A 36 -2.60 -13.12 7.83
C VAL A 36 -2.41 -12.02 6.79
N LEU A 37 -3.46 -11.68 6.04
CA LEU A 37 -3.43 -10.59 5.06
C LEU A 37 -3.06 -9.26 5.73
N SER A 38 -3.79 -8.90 6.80
CA SER A 38 -3.53 -7.64 7.52
C SER A 38 -2.22 -7.67 8.31
N GLY A 39 -1.91 -8.79 8.97
CA GLY A 39 -0.76 -8.89 9.88
C GLY A 39 0.58 -9.09 9.17
N LEU A 40 0.61 -9.77 8.03
CA LEU A 40 1.85 -10.16 7.36
C LEU A 40 1.96 -9.56 5.94
N LEU A 41 0.98 -9.83 5.08
CA LEU A 41 1.12 -9.56 3.64
C LEU A 41 1.31 -8.06 3.36
N LEU A 42 0.48 -7.20 3.95
CA LEU A 42 0.58 -5.75 3.78
C LEU A 42 1.92 -5.20 4.31
N ASN A 43 2.35 -5.68 5.48
CA ASN A 43 3.58 -5.23 6.12
C ASN A 43 4.83 -5.62 5.34
N VAL A 44 4.88 -6.85 4.81
CA VAL A 44 6.01 -7.30 3.99
C VAL A 44 6.07 -6.54 2.67
N ALA A 45 4.93 -6.26 2.05
CA ALA A 45 4.88 -5.47 0.82
C ALA A 45 5.37 -4.03 1.06
N LEU A 46 4.98 -3.40 2.17
CA LEU A 46 5.43 -2.05 2.53
C LEU A 46 6.94 -2.04 2.85
N TYR A 47 7.42 -3.06 3.57
CA TYR A 47 8.83 -3.24 3.85
C TYR A 47 9.66 -3.33 2.56
N ALA A 48 9.19 -4.08 1.55
CA ALA A 48 9.87 -4.17 0.26
C ALA A 48 10.00 -2.78 -0.39
N VAL A 49 8.92 -2.00 -0.46
CA VAL A 49 8.95 -0.63 -1.01
C VAL A 49 9.97 0.25 -0.29
N LEU A 50 9.97 0.22 1.04
CA LEU A 50 10.93 1.00 1.85
C LEU A 50 12.38 0.54 1.62
N ARG A 51 12.63 -0.76 1.51
CA ARG A 51 13.95 -1.32 1.22
C ARG A 51 14.46 -0.84 -0.14
N PHE A 52 13.62 -0.86 -1.17
CA PHE A 52 14.00 -0.35 -2.49
C PHE A 52 14.20 1.17 -2.51
N LYS A 53 13.45 1.93 -1.71
CA LYS A 53 13.69 3.37 -1.53
C LYS A 53 15.08 3.63 -0.91
N LEU A 54 15.51 2.83 0.07
CA LEU A 54 16.84 2.95 0.67
C LEU A 54 17.96 2.62 -0.34
N LEU A 55 17.78 1.57 -1.15
CA LEU A 55 18.72 1.24 -2.22
C LEU A 55 18.86 2.38 -3.24
N LEU A 56 17.74 3.03 -3.58
CA LEU A 56 17.73 4.16 -4.50
C LEU A 56 18.36 5.43 -3.89
N ALA A 57 18.21 5.63 -2.58
CA ALA A 57 18.88 6.73 -1.87
C ALA A 57 20.40 6.57 -1.84
N ALA A 58 20.92 5.34 -1.95
CA ALA A 58 22.35 5.08 -2.05
C ALA A 58 22.94 5.39 -3.44
N SER A 59 22.10 5.62 -4.46
CA SER A 59 22.53 6.05 -5.80
C SER A 59 22.35 7.56 -5.99
N PRO A 60 23.42 8.37 -6.06
CA PRO A 60 23.33 9.84 -6.11
C PRO A 60 22.65 10.40 -7.36
N GLU A 61 22.72 9.67 -8.49
CA GLU A 61 22.14 10.10 -9.76
C GLU A 61 20.64 9.78 -9.89
N ALA A 62 20.07 9.03 -8.95
CA ALA A 62 18.69 8.60 -9.03
C ALA A 62 17.73 9.69 -8.56
N ILE A 63 16.61 9.84 -9.29
CA ILE A 63 15.51 10.69 -8.87
C ILE A 63 14.85 10.07 -7.63
N GLY A 64 14.85 10.83 -6.52
CA GLY A 64 14.28 10.40 -5.24
C GLY A 64 12.77 10.16 -5.32
N PRO A 65 12.25 9.00 -4.87
CA PRO A 65 10.82 8.69 -4.96
C PRO A 65 9.98 9.30 -3.84
N GLY A 66 10.60 10.10 -2.95
CA GLY A 66 9.99 10.65 -1.75
C GLY A 66 8.66 11.37 -1.99
N PRO A 67 8.60 12.38 -2.89
CA PRO A 67 7.36 13.09 -3.18
C PRO A 67 6.25 12.17 -3.66
N LEU A 68 6.56 11.20 -4.53
CA LEU A 68 5.59 10.23 -5.05
C LEU A 68 5.03 9.32 -3.94
N MET A 69 5.88 8.84 -3.05
CA MET A 69 5.44 8.01 -1.92
C MET A 69 4.56 8.80 -0.94
N VAL A 70 4.92 10.05 -0.67
CA VAL A 70 4.15 10.94 0.21
C VAL A 70 2.79 11.25 -0.38
N THR A 71 2.72 11.60 -1.68
CA THR A 71 1.44 11.88 -2.34
C THR A 71 0.53 10.66 -2.35
N MET A 72 1.04 9.47 -2.67
CA MET A 72 0.25 8.23 -2.62
C MET A 72 -0.19 7.87 -1.19
N GLY A 73 0.66 8.11 -0.18
CA GLY A 73 0.30 7.88 1.22
C GLY A 73 -0.83 8.81 1.69
N LEU A 74 -0.72 10.10 1.39
CA LEU A 74 -1.74 11.10 1.73
C LEU A 74 -3.06 10.83 1.02
N THR A 75 -3.04 10.51 -0.28
CA THR A 75 -4.27 10.16 -1.00
C THR A 75 -4.90 8.88 -0.44
N SER A 76 -4.10 7.87 -0.08
CA SER A 76 -4.60 6.66 0.58
C SER A 76 -5.31 6.96 1.89
N LEU A 77 -4.72 7.82 2.72
CA LEU A 77 -5.28 8.22 4.00
C LEU A 77 -6.61 8.97 3.82
N ILE A 78 -6.67 9.90 2.87
CA ILE A 78 -7.88 10.66 2.55
C ILE A 78 -9.00 9.71 2.06
N PHE A 79 -8.70 8.83 1.10
CA PHE A 79 -9.67 7.86 0.59
C PHE A 79 -10.16 6.90 1.68
N ALA A 80 -9.26 6.39 2.51
CA ALA A 80 -9.61 5.52 3.63
C ALA A 80 -10.55 6.24 4.61
N ALA A 81 -10.29 7.51 4.93
CA ALA A 81 -11.15 8.30 5.82
C ALA A 81 -12.57 8.46 5.25
N PHE A 82 -12.71 8.76 3.96
CA PHE A 82 -14.02 8.86 3.30
C PHE A 82 -14.74 7.51 3.21
N MET A 83 -14.03 6.42 2.91
CA MET A 83 -14.63 5.08 2.86
C MET A 83 -15.11 4.62 4.24
N LEU A 84 -14.34 4.88 5.28
CA LEU A 84 -14.69 4.51 6.66
C LEU A 84 -15.93 5.28 7.13
N TYR A 85 -16.04 6.57 6.80
CA TYR A 85 -17.24 7.36 7.11
C TYR A 85 -18.52 6.80 6.48
N ARG A 86 -18.40 6.17 5.31
CA ARG A 86 -19.55 5.61 4.57
C ARG A 86 -19.87 4.16 4.96
N ARG A 87 -18.92 3.41 5.52
CA ARG A 87 -19.14 2.02 5.97
C ARG A 87 -20.13 1.99 7.14
N ARG A 88 -20.97 0.95 7.15
CA ARG A 88 -22.05 0.72 8.16
C ARG A 88 -21.90 -0.63 8.86
N ASP A 89 -20.92 -1.40 8.44
CA ASP A 89 -20.49 -2.71 8.93
C ASP A 89 -19.31 -2.56 9.90
N ILE A 90 -19.18 -3.54 10.81
CA ILE A 90 -18.07 -3.65 11.79
C ILE A 90 -16.87 -4.35 11.16
#